data_AF-A0A7S4BHD5-F1
#
_entry.id   AF-A0A7S4BHD5-F1
#
_cell.length_a   1.000
_cell.length_b   1.000
_cell.length_c   1.000
_cell.angle_alpha   90.00
_cell.angle_beta   90.00
_cell.angle_gamma   90.00
#
_symmetry.space_group_name_H-M   'P 1'
#
loop_
_entity.id
_entity.type
_entity.pdbx_description
1 polymer ?
#
loop_
_entity_poly.entity_id
_entity_poly.type
_entity_poly.pdbx_seq_one_letter_code
_entity_poly.pdbx_strand_id
1 'polypeptide(L)'
;NAERLAVFRERFASLPHGEAFMYGTHYSTPAFVSYFLIRAVPELTLHLHGGKFDDADRLFFSIAGAWRSALTHSADVKELIPEFYMPELHAPRDAARPRSFLLNAHRLELGVRQSGEVVGDVLLPPWASDPHHFVAVCRAALESEHASRALHGWIDLVFGYKQRGAEAVEADNVFCPQTYEGAVEMEGIPPIERAALEVQIAEFGQTPTQLFTSAHPQRLPGASTTALASEAELGARLDADDSHVALLVAAAANSVAASCPTVARERL
;
A
#
# COMPACT_ATOMS: atom_id res chain seq x y z
N ASN A 1 -0.93 3.63 19.50
CA ASN A 1 -0.87 2.49 20.44
C ASN A 1 0.49 2.55 21.14
N ALA A 2 0.53 2.97 22.41
CA ALA A 2 1.79 3.22 23.13
C ALA A 2 2.54 1.92 23.49
N GLU A 3 1.82 0.86 23.86
CA GLU A 3 2.41 -0.44 24.19
C GLU A 3 3.12 -1.04 22.98
N ARG A 4 2.46 -1.01 21.81
CA ARG A 4 3.07 -1.48 20.56
C ARG A 4 4.30 -0.67 20.18
N LEU A 5 4.24 0.66 20.35
CA LEU A 5 5.37 1.54 20.07
C LEU A 5 6.59 1.23 20.96
N ALA A 6 6.36 0.89 22.23
CA ALA A 6 7.44 0.49 23.14
C ALA A 6 8.20 -0.73 22.61
N VAL A 7 7.49 -1.73 22.06
CA VAL A 7 8.11 -2.92 21.43
C VAL A 7 8.98 -2.54 20.24
N PHE A 8 8.54 -1.59 19.41
CA PHE A 8 9.34 -1.12 18.27
C PHE A 8 10.60 -0.37 18.69
N ARG A 9 10.50 0.46 19.74
CA ARG A 9 11.65 1.18 20.31
C ARG A 9 12.63 0.22 20.97
N GLU A 10 12.15 -0.80 21.67
CA GLU A 10 12.99 -1.86 22.25
C GLU A 10 13.75 -2.62 21.17
N ARG A 11 13.06 -3.02 20.08
CA ARG A 11 13.72 -3.61 18.91
C ARG A 11 14.82 -2.70 18.38
N PHE A 12 14.50 -1.44 18.10
CA PHE A 12 15.45 -0.47 17.58
C PHE A 12 16.69 -0.33 18.48
N ALA A 13 16.50 -0.28 19.80
CA ALA A 13 17.60 -0.18 20.77
C ALA A 13 18.43 -1.46 20.89
N SER A 14 17.85 -2.63 20.59
CA SER A 14 18.54 -3.93 20.67
C SER A 14 19.42 -4.26 19.47
N LEU A 15 19.21 -3.58 18.34
CA LEU A 15 19.91 -3.86 17.09
C LEU A 15 21.24 -3.10 16.99
N PRO A 16 22.23 -3.62 16.24
CA PRO A 16 23.48 -2.93 15.99
C PRO A 16 23.29 -1.57 15.31
N HIS A 17 24.19 -0.63 15.59
CA HIS A 17 24.19 0.67 14.93
C HIS A 17 24.38 0.52 13.42
N GLY A 18 23.56 1.22 12.62
CA GLY A 18 23.53 1.10 11.16
C GLY A 18 22.55 0.05 10.62
N GLU A 19 22.18 -0.93 11.44
CA GLU A 19 21.19 -1.96 11.09
C GLU A 19 19.87 -1.78 11.87
N ALA A 20 19.82 -0.83 12.80
CA ALA A 20 18.68 -0.61 13.67
C ALA A 20 17.45 -0.08 12.92
N PHE A 21 16.30 -0.74 13.13
CA PHE A 21 15.00 -0.33 12.62
C PHE A 21 13.90 -0.58 13.66
N MET A 22 12.82 0.19 13.56
CA MET A 22 11.60 -0.01 14.35
C MET A 22 10.67 -1.02 13.64
N TYR A 23 10.52 -0.84 12.33
CA TYR A 23 9.57 -1.60 11.51
C TYR A 23 10.29 -2.53 10.53
N GLY A 24 10.16 -3.84 10.76
CA GLY A 24 10.68 -4.87 9.84
C GLY A 24 9.75 -5.14 8.64
N THR A 25 8.55 -4.58 8.66
CA THR A 25 7.58 -4.61 7.56
C THR A 25 7.35 -3.18 7.11
N HIS A 26 7.32 -2.95 5.80
CA HIS A 26 7.08 -1.63 5.24
C HIS A 26 5.58 -1.32 5.19
N TYR A 27 5.18 -0.04 5.24
CA TYR A 27 3.77 0.37 5.20
C TYR A 27 3.09 0.17 3.84
N SER A 28 3.88 -0.03 2.78
CA SER A 28 3.41 -0.28 1.42
C SER A 28 4.18 -1.45 0.81
N THR A 29 3.47 -2.49 0.40
CA THR A 29 4.03 -3.69 -0.25
C THR A 29 3.04 -4.21 -1.30
N PRO A 30 3.50 -4.95 -2.32
CA PRO A 30 2.61 -5.63 -3.26
C PRO A 30 1.58 -6.52 -2.56
N ALA A 31 1.98 -7.18 -1.46
CA ALA A 31 1.10 -7.99 -0.64
C ALA A 31 -0.03 -7.18 0.00
N PHE A 32 0.24 -5.96 0.51
CA PHE A 32 -0.80 -5.10 1.10
C PHE A 32 -1.76 -4.52 0.06
N VAL A 33 -1.25 -4.13 -1.11
CA VAL A 33 -2.11 -3.71 -2.23
C VAL A 33 -3.02 -4.86 -2.66
N SER A 34 -2.45 -6.06 -2.83
CA SER A 34 -3.21 -7.27 -3.19
C SER A 34 -4.20 -7.70 -2.10
N TYR A 35 -3.85 -7.53 -0.83
CA TYR A 35 -4.74 -7.77 0.31
C TYR A 35 -6.01 -6.93 0.19
N PHE A 36 -5.90 -5.62 -0.07
CA PHE A 36 -7.05 -4.75 -0.25
C PHE A 36 -7.82 -5.05 -1.55
N LEU A 37 -7.10 -5.29 -2.65
CA LEU A 37 -7.69 -5.38 -3.98
C LEU A 37 -8.11 -6.80 -4.41
N ILE A 38 -8.05 -7.81 -3.55
CA ILE A 38 -8.39 -9.22 -3.87
C ILE A 38 -9.72 -9.39 -4.63
N ARG A 39 -10.72 -8.51 -4.42
CA ARG A 39 -12.02 -8.55 -5.10
C ARG A 39 -12.07 -7.80 -6.43
N ALA A 40 -11.24 -6.77 -6.57
CA ALA A 40 -11.17 -5.92 -7.77
C ALA A 40 -10.19 -6.47 -8.80
N VAL A 41 -9.05 -6.99 -8.33
CA VAL A 41 -7.94 -7.49 -9.14
C VAL A 41 -7.43 -8.83 -8.55
N PRO A 42 -8.25 -9.90 -8.58
CA PRO A 42 -7.89 -11.19 -7.98
C PRO A 42 -6.63 -11.82 -8.58
N GLU A 43 -6.28 -11.46 -9.82
CA GLU A 43 -5.10 -11.95 -10.54
C GLU A 43 -3.80 -11.60 -9.80
N LEU A 44 -3.74 -10.42 -9.16
CA LEU A 44 -2.57 -10.01 -8.37
C LEU A 44 -2.37 -10.95 -7.17
N THR A 45 -3.45 -11.24 -6.43
CA THR A 45 -3.39 -12.17 -5.29
C THR A 45 -3.01 -13.57 -5.72
N LEU A 46 -3.60 -14.07 -6.81
CA LEU A 46 -3.31 -15.41 -7.33
C LEU A 46 -1.86 -15.52 -7.81
N HIS A 47 -1.31 -14.48 -8.43
CA HIS A 47 0.07 -14.47 -8.86
C HIS A 47 1.03 -14.58 -7.67
N LEU A 48 0.82 -13.77 -6.63
CA LEU A 48 1.65 -13.76 -5.42
C LEU A 48 1.58 -15.08 -4.63
N HIS A 49 0.46 -15.79 -4.67
CA HIS A 49 0.20 -16.98 -3.85
C HIS A 49 0.17 -18.29 -4.65
N GLY A 50 0.84 -18.34 -5.81
CA GLY A 50 1.00 -19.59 -6.57
C GLY A 50 -0.31 -20.18 -7.10
N GLY A 51 -1.23 -19.31 -7.53
CA GLY A 51 -2.51 -19.66 -8.15
C GLY A 51 -3.66 -19.94 -7.18
N LYS A 52 -3.52 -19.58 -5.89
CA LYS A 52 -4.52 -19.85 -4.85
C LYS A 52 -4.79 -18.59 -4.03
N PHE A 53 -5.96 -18.49 -3.42
CA PHE A 53 -6.20 -17.47 -2.40
C PHE A 53 -5.58 -17.89 -1.06
N ASP A 54 -5.26 -16.90 -0.23
CA ASP A 54 -4.72 -17.12 1.11
C ASP A 54 -5.81 -17.67 2.07
N ASP A 55 -5.40 -18.03 3.29
CA ASP A 55 -6.29 -18.45 4.37
C ASP A 55 -7.38 -17.41 4.63
N ALA A 56 -8.63 -17.87 4.74
CA ALA A 56 -9.81 -17.01 4.85
C ALA A 56 -9.75 -16.04 6.05
N ASP A 57 -9.08 -16.42 7.15
CA ASP A 57 -8.92 -15.55 8.32
C ASP A 57 -7.84 -14.46 8.13
N ARG A 58 -6.95 -14.62 7.15
CA ARG A 58 -5.95 -13.62 6.78
C ARG A 58 -6.42 -12.66 5.70
N LEU A 59 -7.52 -12.97 5.01
CA LEU A 59 -8.04 -12.13 3.94
C LEU A 59 -8.63 -10.81 4.45
N PHE A 60 -8.68 -9.82 3.58
CA PHE A 60 -9.39 -8.58 3.84
C PHE A 60 -10.90 -8.83 3.80
N PHE A 61 -11.54 -8.98 4.96
CA PHE A 61 -12.99 -9.20 5.05
C PHE A 61 -13.72 -8.12 5.86
N SER A 62 -13.02 -7.23 6.57
CA SER A 62 -13.65 -6.21 7.41
C SER A 62 -12.80 -4.95 7.51
N ILE A 63 -13.42 -3.78 7.34
CA ILE A 63 -12.78 -2.48 7.59
C ILE A 63 -12.32 -2.38 9.05
N ALA A 64 -13.20 -2.71 9.98
CA ALA A 64 -12.90 -2.65 11.41
C ALA A 64 -11.80 -3.67 11.80
N GLY A 65 -11.82 -4.85 11.18
CA GLY A 65 -10.77 -5.86 11.35
C GLY A 65 -9.40 -5.38 10.87
N ALA A 66 -9.34 -4.83 9.64
CA ALA A 66 -8.11 -4.30 9.06
C ALA A 66 -7.54 -3.13 9.86
N TRP A 67 -8.39 -2.22 10.36
CA TRP A 67 -8.01 -1.13 11.26
C TRP A 67 -7.46 -1.65 12.59
N ARG A 68 -8.16 -2.60 13.23
CA ARG A 68 -7.69 -3.20 14.48
C ARG A 68 -6.33 -3.86 14.30
N SER A 69 -6.16 -4.65 13.24
CA SER A 69 -4.90 -5.31 12.92
C SER A 69 -3.75 -4.29 12.77
N ALA A 70 -3.97 -3.21 12.01
CA ALA A 70 -3.00 -2.11 11.85
C ALA A 70 -2.69 -1.36 13.14
N LEU A 71 -3.50 -1.49 14.20
CA LEU A 71 -3.25 -0.88 15.51
C LEU A 71 -2.62 -1.83 16.52
N THR A 72 -2.81 -3.14 16.39
CA THR A 72 -2.43 -4.11 17.43
C THR A 72 -1.34 -5.09 17.00
N HIS A 73 -1.31 -5.50 15.73
CA HIS A 73 -0.34 -6.47 15.25
C HIS A 73 1.01 -5.78 14.98
N SER A 74 2.12 -6.38 15.40
CA SER A 74 3.46 -5.78 15.32
C SER A 74 4.05 -5.80 13.90
N ALA A 75 3.62 -6.74 13.06
CA ALA A 75 4.01 -6.81 11.65
C ALA A 75 3.01 -6.08 10.72
N ASP A 76 1.90 -5.54 11.24
CA ASP A 76 0.90 -4.85 10.44
C ASP A 76 0.99 -3.34 10.69
N VAL A 77 1.73 -2.68 9.81
CA VAL A 77 1.93 -1.22 9.79
C VAL A 77 1.49 -0.62 8.46
N LYS A 78 0.58 -1.31 7.75
CA LYS A 78 0.13 -0.90 6.42
C LYS A 78 -0.58 0.45 6.44
N GLU A 79 -0.29 1.26 5.43
CA GLU A 79 -1.02 2.48 5.11
C GLU A 79 -2.14 2.18 4.09
N LEU A 80 -3.08 3.11 3.96
CA LEU A 80 -4.20 2.97 3.02
C LEU A 80 -3.77 3.24 1.57
N ILE A 81 -4.46 2.58 0.64
CA ILE A 81 -4.30 2.79 -0.81
C ILE A 81 -5.29 3.86 -1.34
N PRO A 82 -5.02 4.49 -2.49
CA PRO A 82 -5.85 5.57 -3.04
C PRO A 82 -7.33 5.21 -3.24
N GLU A 83 -7.64 3.93 -3.49
CA GLU A 83 -8.99 3.41 -3.74
C GLU A 83 -9.95 3.66 -2.57
N PHE A 84 -9.43 3.87 -1.35
CA PHE A 84 -10.22 4.28 -0.18
C PHE A 84 -10.77 5.71 -0.28
N TYR A 85 -10.30 6.52 -1.23
CA TYR A 85 -10.61 7.95 -1.36
C TYR A 85 -11.12 8.37 -2.75
N MET A 86 -11.19 7.44 -3.70
CA MET A 86 -11.52 7.72 -5.11
C MET A 86 -12.90 7.17 -5.49
N PRO A 87 -14.02 7.83 -5.14
CA PRO A 87 -15.37 7.33 -5.41
C PRO A 87 -15.65 7.13 -6.92
N GLU A 88 -14.95 7.85 -7.80
CA GLU A 88 -14.94 7.68 -9.25
C GLU A 88 -14.51 6.28 -9.71
N LEU A 89 -13.67 5.58 -8.95
CA LEU A 89 -13.31 4.18 -9.20
C LEU A 89 -14.40 3.19 -8.75
N HIS A 90 -15.42 3.67 -8.04
CA HIS A 90 -16.53 2.88 -7.49
C HIS A 90 -17.88 3.20 -8.15
N ALA A 91 -17.98 4.33 -8.86
CA ALA A 91 -19.21 4.77 -9.52
C ALA A 91 -19.43 4.06 -10.87
N PRO A 92 -20.60 3.46 -11.14
CA PRO A 92 -20.92 2.82 -12.43
C PRO A 92 -20.78 3.81 -13.60
N ARG A 93 -19.67 3.71 -14.34
CA ARG A 93 -19.41 4.48 -15.56
C ARG A 93 -20.14 3.90 -16.77
N ASP A 94 -20.36 2.58 -16.78
CA ASP A 94 -21.23 1.87 -17.72
C ASP A 94 -21.77 0.59 -17.07
N ALA A 95 -22.84 0.01 -17.65
CA ALA A 95 -23.49 -1.23 -17.19
C ALA A 95 -22.54 -2.45 -17.05
N ALA A 96 -21.30 -2.32 -17.53
CA ALA A 96 -20.28 -3.37 -17.48
C ALA A 96 -19.26 -3.26 -16.31
N ARG A 97 -19.01 -2.08 -15.69
CA ARG A 97 -18.26 -1.87 -14.39
C ARG A 97 -17.90 -0.39 -14.13
N PRO A 98 -17.76 0.05 -12.86
CA PRO A 98 -16.97 -0.55 -11.79
C PRO A 98 -17.82 -1.12 -10.65
N ARG A 99 -17.24 -2.10 -10.00
CA ARG A 99 -17.71 -2.66 -8.73
C ARG A 99 -16.63 -2.32 -7.72
N SER A 100 -17.03 -1.68 -6.63
CA SER A 100 -16.15 -1.34 -5.51
C SER A 100 -15.21 -2.49 -5.15
N PHE A 101 -13.95 -2.20 -4.82
CA PHE A 101 -13.00 -3.21 -4.29
C PHE A 101 -13.50 -3.87 -3.00
N LEU A 102 -14.55 -3.33 -2.39
CA LEU A 102 -15.22 -3.85 -1.20
C LEU A 102 -16.29 -4.90 -1.52
N LEU A 103 -16.67 -5.07 -2.80
CA LEU A 103 -17.70 -6.02 -3.23
C LEU A 103 -17.08 -7.22 -3.94
N ASN A 104 -17.42 -8.43 -3.50
CA ASN A 104 -17.09 -9.69 -4.17
C ASN A 104 -18.04 -9.93 -5.35
N ALA A 105 -18.03 -8.99 -6.28
CA ALA A 105 -19.00 -8.94 -7.35
C ALA A 105 -18.77 -10.08 -8.38
N HIS A 106 -17.57 -10.64 -8.42
CA HIS A 106 -17.24 -11.83 -9.21
C HIS A 106 -17.65 -13.16 -8.57
N ARG A 107 -18.14 -13.15 -7.33
CA ARG A 107 -18.43 -14.38 -6.57
C ARG A 107 -17.19 -15.28 -6.46
N LEU A 108 -16.05 -14.68 -6.16
CA LEU A 108 -14.80 -15.39 -5.89
C LEU A 108 -14.98 -16.33 -4.69
N GLU A 109 -14.37 -17.52 -4.77
CA GLU A 109 -14.34 -18.50 -3.68
C GLU A 109 -13.24 -18.16 -2.68
N LEU A 110 -13.51 -17.20 -1.78
CA LEU A 110 -12.54 -16.69 -0.80
C LEU A 110 -12.48 -17.53 0.49
N GLY A 111 -13.12 -18.70 0.51
CA GLY A 111 -13.10 -19.64 1.62
C GLY A 111 -14.03 -19.30 2.79
N VAL A 112 -13.85 -20.04 3.88
CA VAL A 112 -14.65 -19.96 5.11
C VAL A 112 -13.69 -19.79 6.28
N ARG A 113 -13.94 -18.78 7.10
CA ARG A 113 -13.16 -18.49 8.30
C ARG A 113 -13.37 -19.56 9.36
N GLN A 114 -12.46 -19.64 10.32
CA GLN A 114 -12.59 -20.51 11.49
C GLN A 114 -13.86 -20.23 12.31
N SER A 115 -14.40 -19.01 12.23
CA SER A 115 -15.71 -18.65 12.81
C SER A 115 -16.91 -19.31 12.12
N GLY A 116 -16.70 -19.96 10.97
CA GLY A 116 -17.75 -20.50 10.11
C GLY A 116 -18.31 -19.49 9.11
N GLU A 117 -17.83 -18.25 9.12
CA GLU A 117 -18.29 -17.19 8.21
C GLU A 117 -17.64 -17.32 6.83
N VAL A 118 -18.46 -17.33 5.78
CA VAL A 118 -17.98 -17.31 4.39
C VAL A 118 -17.42 -15.92 4.07
N VAL A 119 -16.24 -15.87 3.45
CA VAL A 119 -15.65 -14.59 3.02
C VAL A 119 -16.32 -14.12 1.73
N GLY A 120 -17.08 -13.04 1.81
CA GLY A 120 -17.82 -12.43 0.69
C GLY A 120 -17.44 -10.97 0.51
N ASP A 121 -18.44 -10.09 0.47
CA ASP A 121 -18.23 -8.64 0.52
C ASP A 121 -17.51 -8.23 1.81
N VAL A 122 -16.80 -7.09 1.76
CA VAL A 122 -16.13 -6.54 2.93
C VAL A 122 -17.17 -6.00 3.90
N LEU A 123 -17.05 -6.39 5.16
CA LEU A 123 -17.88 -5.88 6.26
C LEU A 123 -17.55 -4.40 6.51
N LEU A 124 -18.53 -3.56 6.21
CA LEU A 124 -18.48 -2.11 6.39
C LEU A 124 -18.77 -1.70 7.83
N PRO A 125 -18.32 -0.52 8.26
CA PRO A 125 -18.73 0.02 9.55
C PRO A 125 -20.23 0.37 9.57
N PRO A 126 -20.90 0.38 10.75
CA PRO A 126 -22.36 0.55 10.84
C PRO A 126 -22.91 1.87 10.27
N TRP A 127 -22.08 2.90 10.14
CA TRP A 127 -22.47 4.19 9.58
C TRP A 127 -22.49 4.23 8.05
N ALA A 128 -21.81 3.28 7.39
CA ALA A 128 -21.78 3.19 5.95
C ALA A 128 -22.96 2.35 5.46
N SER A 129 -23.84 2.96 4.67
CA SER A 129 -24.98 2.27 4.06
C SER A 129 -24.56 1.27 2.98
N ASP A 130 -23.48 1.59 2.28
CA ASP A 130 -22.96 0.83 1.14
C ASP A 130 -21.49 1.26 0.88
N PRO A 131 -20.75 0.52 0.02
CA PRO A 131 -19.36 0.82 -0.27
C PRO A 131 -19.10 2.21 -0.85
N HIS A 132 -20.03 2.74 -1.65
CA HIS A 132 -19.88 4.05 -2.26
C HIS A 132 -20.00 5.14 -1.19
N HIS A 133 -20.98 5.03 -0.29
CA HIS A 133 -21.10 5.91 0.87
C HIS A 133 -19.86 5.84 1.78
N PHE A 134 -19.30 4.63 2.02
CA PHE A 134 -18.06 4.47 2.77
C PHE A 134 -16.90 5.29 2.16
N VAL A 135 -16.62 5.10 0.87
CA VAL A 135 -15.52 5.79 0.16
C VAL A 135 -15.77 7.30 0.07
N ALA A 136 -17.02 7.72 -0.15
CA ALA A 136 -17.38 9.14 -0.17
C ALA A 136 -17.10 9.82 1.17
N VAL A 137 -17.39 9.15 2.30
CA VAL A 137 -17.07 9.65 3.64
C VAL A 137 -15.56 9.67 3.88
N CYS A 138 -14.83 8.64 3.46
CA CYS A 138 -13.36 8.64 3.53
C CYS A 138 -12.75 9.80 2.76
N ARG A 139 -13.22 10.07 1.54
CA ARG A 139 -12.79 11.24 0.76
C ARG A 139 -13.13 12.55 1.46
N ALA A 140 -14.36 12.70 1.97
CA ALA A 140 -14.77 13.90 2.70
C ALA A 140 -13.92 14.12 3.97
N ALA A 141 -13.50 13.05 4.64
CA ALA A 141 -12.60 13.13 5.78
C ALA A 141 -11.19 13.57 5.38
N LEU A 142 -10.65 13.05 4.27
CA LEU A 142 -9.35 13.45 3.71
C LEU A 142 -9.34 14.92 3.28
N GLU A 143 -10.43 15.38 2.67
CA GLU A 143 -10.60 16.78 2.23
C GLU A 143 -11.03 17.73 3.36
N SER A 144 -11.15 17.23 4.59
CA SER A 144 -11.59 18.04 5.73
C SER A 144 -10.51 19.05 6.16
N GLU A 145 -10.95 20.11 6.83
CA GLU A 145 -10.07 21.07 7.49
C GLU A 145 -9.17 20.42 8.55
N HIS A 146 -9.63 19.34 9.20
CA HIS A 146 -8.82 18.60 10.14
C HIS A 146 -7.62 17.94 9.45
N ALA A 147 -7.86 17.19 8.38
CA ALA A 147 -6.82 16.55 7.59
C ALA A 147 -5.89 17.59 6.94
N SER A 148 -6.45 18.64 6.33
CA SER A 148 -5.67 19.72 5.71
C SER A 148 -4.66 20.36 6.66
N ARG A 149 -5.03 20.56 7.93
CA ARG A 149 -4.11 21.13 8.93
C ARG A 149 -2.97 20.19 9.31
N ALA A 150 -3.13 18.88 9.16
CA ALA A 150 -2.17 17.87 9.63
C ALA A 150 -1.40 17.16 8.50
N LEU A 151 -1.89 17.18 7.27
CA LEU A 151 -1.38 16.38 6.16
C LEU A 151 0.11 16.63 5.86
N HIS A 152 0.57 17.87 6.01
CA HIS A 152 2.00 18.21 5.86
C HIS A 152 2.91 17.37 6.77
N GLY A 153 2.46 17.02 7.98
CA GLY A 153 3.21 16.17 8.90
C GLY A 153 3.30 14.71 8.44
N TRP A 154 2.26 14.19 7.77
CA TRP A 154 2.33 12.88 7.10
C TRP A 154 3.27 12.92 5.89
N ILE A 155 3.20 14.00 5.11
CA ILE A 155 4.10 14.23 3.96
C ILE A 155 5.57 14.28 4.44
N ASP A 156 5.85 14.90 5.59
CA ASP A 156 7.18 14.92 6.21
C ASP A 156 7.72 13.53 6.55
N LEU A 157 6.85 12.61 7.00
CA LEU A 157 7.21 11.23 7.34
C LEU A 157 7.51 10.39 6.09
N VAL A 158 6.66 10.53 5.06
CA VAL A 158 6.72 9.65 3.88
C VAL A 158 7.71 10.15 2.84
N PHE A 159 7.79 11.47 2.62
CA PHE A 159 8.59 12.07 1.53
C PHE A 159 9.59 13.12 2.03
N GLY A 160 9.49 13.54 3.28
CA GLY A 160 10.18 14.72 3.77
C GLY A 160 11.33 14.47 4.74
N TYR A 161 11.62 15.49 5.53
CA TYR A 161 12.79 15.50 6.42
C TYR A 161 12.74 14.47 7.55
N LYS A 162 11.56 13.93 7.89
CA LYS A 162 11.37 12.87 8.89
C LYS A 162 11.41 11.46 8.31
N GLN A 163 11.72 11.31 7.03
CA GLN A 163 11.85 9.98 6.40
C GLN A 163 13.12 9.25 6.86
N ARG A 164 14.20 9.98 7.15
CA ARG A 164 15.53 9.41 7.46
C ARG A 164 16.26 10.20 8.56
N GLY A 165 17.35 9.62 9.08
CA GLY A 165 18.24 10.28 10.03
C GLY A 165 17.64 10.44 11.43
N ALA A 166 18.18 11.39 12.20
CA ALA A 166 17.77 11.61 13.59
C ALA A 166 16.29 12.00 13.72
N GLU A 167 15.77 12.75 12.75
CA GLU A 167 14.37 13.19 12.69
C GLU A 167 13.41 12.01 12.53
N ALA A 168 13.80 10.99 11.76
CA ALA A 168 13.02 9.75 11.65
C ALA A 168 13.04 8.96 12.97
N VAL A 169 14.16 8.94 13.70
CA VAL A 169 14.24 8.29 15.02
C VAL A 169 13.35 9.01 16.02
N GLU A 170 13.39 10.34 16.07
CA GLU A 170 12.54 11.15 16.95
C GLU A 170 11.04 10.97 16.63
N ALA A 171 10.71 10.85 15.34
CA ALA A 171 9.34 10.65 14.87
C ALA A 171 8.86 9.18 14.90
N ASP A 172 9.67 8.26 15.42
CA ASP A 172 9.41 6.81 15.40
C ASP A 172 9.10 6.25 14.00
N ASN A 173 9.89 6.62 13.00
CA ASN A 173 9.63 6.40 11.57
C ASN A 173 10.78 5.66 10.85
N VAL A 174 11.45 4.72 11.54
CA VAL A 174 12.61 4.00 10.98
C VAL A 174 12.23 2.61 10.49
N PHE A 175 12.27 2.41 9.18
CA PHE A 175 12.03 1.13 8.52
C PHE A 175 13.32 0.35 8.32
N CYS A 176 13.18 -0.91 7.88
CA CYS A 176 14.30 -1.77 7.56
C CYS A 176 15.25 -1.09 6.53
N PRO A 177 16.58 -1.07 6.75
CA PRO A 177 17.52 -0.34 5.88
C PRO A 177 17.38 -0.65 4.39
N GLN A 178 17.11 -1.90 4.04
CA GLN A 178 16.95 -2.38 2.66
C GLN A 178 15.79 -1.73 1.91
N THR A 179 14.82 -1.13 2.61
CA THR A 179 13.69 -0.44 1.98
C THR A 179 14.06 0.93 1.43
N TYR A 180 15.21 1.48 1.82
CA TYR A 180 15.62 2.82 1.47
C TYR A 180 16.49 2.83 0.20
N GLU A 181 16.19 3.76 -0.72
CA GLU A 181 17.03 4.03 -1.88
C GLU A 181 18.49 4.26 -1.46
N GLY A 182 19.42 3.62 -2.19
CA GLY A 182 20.87 3.72 -1.99
C GLY A 182 21.43 2.94 -0.80
N ALA A 183 20.60 2.24 -0.02
CA ALA A 183 21.06 1.54 1.18
C ALA A 183 21.82 0.24 0.91
N VAL A 184 21.72 -0.32 -0.30
CA VAL A 184 22.42 -1.56 -0.67
C VAL A 184 23.30 -1.33 -1.89
N GLU A 185 24.61 -1.51 -1.71
CA GLU A 185 25.59 -1.46 -2.80
C GLU A 185 25.49 -2.74 -3.62
N MET A 186 24.89 -2.63 -4.80
CA MET A 186 24.66 -3.77 -5.69
C MET A 186 25.93 -4.20 -6.44
N GLU A 187 27.01 -3.43 -6.43
CA GLU A 187 28.22 -3.74 -7.17
C GLU A 187 29.02 -4.85 -6.47
N GLY A 188 29.59 -5.78 -7.23
CA GLY A 188 30.38 -6.89 -6.67
C GLY A 188 29.59 -8.02 -5.99
N ILE A 189 28.28 -7.89 -5.80
CA ILE A 189 27.43 -8.97 -5.24
C ILE A 189 27.29 -10.14 -6.24
N PRO A 190 27.51 -11.40 -5.81
CA PRO A 190 27.31 -12.60 -6.62
C PRO A 190 25.88 -12.69 -7.21
N PRO A 191 25.69 -13.26 -8.40
CA PRO A 191 24.38 -13.26 -9.08
C PRO A 191 23.21 -13.83 -8.26
N ILE A 192 23.44 -14.89 -7.48
CA ILE A 192 22.39 -15.53 -6.67
C ILE A 192 21.96 -14.62 -5.51
N GLU A 193 22.93 -14.01 -4.82
CA GLU A 193 22.68 -13.09 -3.71
C GLU A 193 22.00 -11.81 -4.20
N ARG A 194 22.41 -11.31 -5.37
CA ARG A 194 21.75 -10.18 -6.05
C ARG A 194 20.29 -10.50 -6.34
N ALA A 195 20.00 -11.65 -6.93
CA ALA A 195 18.62 -12.04 -7.25
C ALA A 195 17.75 -12.15 -5.99
N ALA A 196 18.29 -12.71 -4.90
CA ALA A 196 17.57 -12.79 -3.63
C ALA A 196 17.27 -11.40 -3.05
N LEU A 197 18.23 -10.47 -3.15
CA LEU A 197 18.08 -9.10 -2.70
C LEU A 197 17.09 -8.29 -3.57
N GLU A 198 17.11 -8.47 -4.88
CA GLU A 198 16.15 -7.86 -5.80
C GLU A 198 14.72 -8.27 -5.45
N VAL A 199 14.49 -9.56 -5.17
CA VAL A 199 13.19 -10.06 -4.68
C VAL A 199 12.84 -9.45 -3.32
N GLN A 200 13.80 -9.39 -2.39
CA GLN A 200 13.58 -8.79 -1.07
C GLN A 200 13.10 -7.32 -1.20
N ILE A 201 13.74 -6.54 -2.07
CA ILE A 201 13.41 -5.13 -2.29
C ILE A 201 12.05 -4.99 -2.99
N ALA A 202 11.78 -5.82 -4.00
CA ALA A 202 10.53 -5.74 -4.76
C ALA A 202 9.30 -6.14 -3.91
N GLU A 203 9.41 -7.18 -3.08
CA GLU A 203 8.28 -7.78 -2.39
C GLU A 203 8.02 -7.22 -0.98
N PHE A 204 9.06 -6.78 -0.28
CA PHE A 204 8.96 -6.37 1.14
C PHE A 204 8.95 -4.85 1.35
N GLY A 205 8.78 -4.10 0.26
CA GLY A 205 8.46 -2.68 0.26
C GLY A 205 9.64 -1.76 -0.02
N GLN A 206 9.33 -0.63 -0.64
CA GLN A 206 10.29 0.39 -1.02
C GLN A 206 9.81 1.73 -0.48
N THR A 207 10.67 2.38 0.32
CA THR A 207 10.42 3.74 0.80
C THR A 207 10.54 4.68 -0.41
N PRO A 208 9.55 5.58 -0.64
CA PRO A 208 9.63 6.56 -1.71
C PRO A 208 10.87 7.44 -1.60
N THR A 209 11.34 7.99 -2.72
CA THR A 209 12.46 8.95 -2.71
C THR A 209 12.13 10.15 -1.80
N GLN A 210 13.10 10.55 -0.99
CA GLN A 210 12.99 11.76 -0.17
C GLN A 210 13.01 12.99 -1.09
N LEU A 211 11.93 13.76 -1.07
CA LEU A 211 11.73 14.90 -1.97
C LEU A 211 12.32 16.20 -1.41
N PHE A 212 12.42 16.32 -0.09
CA PHE A 212 12.91 17.52 0.57
C PHE A 212 13.44 17.22 1.99
N THR A 213 14.31 18.10 2.49
CA THR A 213 15.02 17.94 3.77
C THR A 213 14.66 19.01 4.81
N SER A 214 13.69 19.87 4.51
CA SER A 214 13.10 20.83 5.44
C SER A 214 11.63 20.48 5.74
N ALA A 215 11.00 21.13 6.73
CA ALA A 215 9.59 20.88 7.01
C ALA A 215 8.68 21.27 5.82
N HIS A 216 7.72 20.40 5.49
CA HIS A 216 6.73 20.68 4.46
C HIS A 216 5.84 21.86 4.90
N PRO A 217 5.57 22.85 4.01
CA PRO A 217 4.69 23.96 4.34
C PRO A 217 3.29 23.49 4.76
N GLN A 218 2.77 24.04 5.86
CA GLN A 218 1.39 23.81 6.26
C GLN A 218 0.43 24.54 5.32
N ARG A 219 -0.65 23.86 4.91
CA ARG A 219 -1.71 24.49 4.11
C ARG A 219 -2.43 25.57 4.93
N LEU A 220 -2.58 26.76 4.36
CA LEU A 220 -3.26 27.87 5.02
C LEU A 220 -4.79 27.63 5.11
N PRO A 221 -5.44 27.96 6.23
CA PRO A 221 -6.90 27.87 6.36
C PRO A 221 -7.58 28.79 5.34
N GLY A 222 -8.59 28.27 4.63
CA GLY A 222 -9.36 29.08 3.67
C GLY A 222 -8.64 29.38 2.34
N ALA A 223 -7.48 28.76 2.08
CA ALA A 223 -6.96 28.65 0.71
C ALA A 223 -7.93 27.79 -0.11
N SER A 224 -8.97 28.44 -0.66
CA SER A 224 -9.83 27.88 -1.70
C SER A 224 -8.92 27.26 -2.75
N THR A 225 -9.31 26.10 -3.27
CA THR A 225 -8.69 25.47 -4.44
C THR A 225 -8.80 26.45 -5.61
N THR A 226 -7.94 27.45 -5.68
CA THR A 226 -7.78 28.31 -6.84
C THR A 226 -7.25 27.40 -7.92
N ALA A 227 -8.17 26.98 -8.79
CA ALA A 227 -7.97 26.25 -10.03
C ALA A 227 -6.65 25.46 -10.05
N LEU A 228 -6.70 24.21 -9.59
CA LEU A 228 -5.81 23.23 -10.17
C LEU A 228 -5.96 23.36 -11.69
N ALA A 229 -4.82 23.43 -12.38
CA ALA A 229 -4.74 23.43 -13.83
C ALA A 229 -5.79 22.47 -14.38
N SER A 230 -6.50 22.90 -15.44
CA SER A 230 -7.64 22.17 -16.00
C SER A 230 -7.31 20.68 -16.15
N GLU A 231 -8.29 19.77 -16.02
CA GLU A 231 -8.05 18.32 -16.18
C GLU A 231 -7.28 17.98 -17.47
N ALA A 232 -7.40 18.83 -18.50
CA ALA A 232 -6.62 18.76 -19.74
C ALA A 232 -5.10 19.01 -19.56
N GLU A 233 -4.70 19.92 -18.66
CA GLU A 233 -3.30 20.25 -18.37
C GLU A 233 -2.64 19.22 -17.45
N LEU A 234 -3.40 18.56 -16.57
CA LEU A 234 -2.89 17.47 -15.73
C LEU A 234 -2.77 16.16 -16.54
N GLY A 235 -3.75 15.88 -17.42
CA GLY A 235 -3.70 14.77 -18.37
C GLY A 235 -2.49 14.87 -19.31
N ALA A 236 -2.22 16.06 -19.85
CA ALA A 236 -1.05 16.28 -20.72
C ALA A 236 0.31 16.13 -20.00
N ARG A 237 0.37 16.24 -18.66
CA ARG A 237 1.60 16.02 -17.87
C ARG A 237 1.75 14.56 -17.42
N LEU A 238 0.66 13.83 -17.27
CA LEU A 238 0.67 12.40 -16.94
C LEU A 238 0.89 11.51 -18.18
N ASP A 239 0.38 11.92 -19.35
CA ASP A 239 0.66 11.26 -20.64
C ASP A 239 2.16 11.29 -21.01
N ALA A 240 2.95 12.16 -20.38
CA ALA A 240 4.40 12.22 -20.53
C ALA A 240 5.16 11.21 -19.64
N ASP A 241 4.52 10.66 -18.60
CA ASP A 241 5.17 9.82 -17.57
C ASP A 241 4.52 8.42 -17.44
N ASP A 242 3.47 8.16 -18.21
CA ASP A 242 2.74 6.88 -18.26
C ASP A 242 3.59 5.70 -18.80
N SER A 243 4.81 5.97 -19.24
CA SER A 243 5.77 4.93 -19.58
C SER A 243 6.32 4.19 -18.37
N HIS A 244 6.40 4.81 -17.17
CA HIS A 244 7.11 4.24 -16.02
C HIS A 244 6.25 3.32 -15.14
N VAL A 245 4.97 3.64 -14.92
CA VAL A 245 4.06 2.79 -14.14
C VAL A 245 3.63 1.57 -14.95
N ALA A 246 3.38 1.76 -16.25
CA ALA A 246 3.20 0.66 -17.19
C ALA A 246 4.49 -0.18 -17.32
N LEU A 247 5.68 0.43 -17.28
CA LEU A 247 6.95 -0.31 -17.20
C LEU A 247 7.08 -1.11 -15.92
N LEU A 248 6.65 -0.61 -14.77
CA LEU A 248 6.76 -1.32 -13.49
C LEU A 248 5.84 -2.53 -13.45
N VAL A 249 4.61 -2.39 -13.93
CA VAL A 249 3.67 -3.51 -14.10
C VAL A 249 4.15 -4.48 -15.18
N ALA A 250 4.69 -3.99 -16.30
CA ALA A 250 5.23 -4.82 -17.38
C ALA A 250 6.59 -5.46 -17.05
N ALA A 251 7.42 -4.84 -16.21
CA ALA A 251 8.71 -5.37 -15.76
C ALA A 251 8.50 -6.46 -14.71
N ALA A 252 7.51 -6.29 -13.83
CA ALA A 252 7.02 -7.36 -12.97
C ALA A 252 6.50 -8.54 -13.81
N ALA A 253 5.78 -8.28 -14.90
CA ALA A 253 5.30 -9.34 -15.80
C ALA A 253 6.42 -9.99 -16.65
N ASN A 254 7.41 -9.22 -17.12
CA ASN A 254 8.47 -9.70 -18.02
C ASN A 254 9.62 -10.39 -17.29
N SER A 255 9.94 -9.99 -16.06
CA SER A 255 10.95 -10.68 -15.22
C SER A 255 10.51 -12.12 -14.90
N VAL A 256 9.20 -12.34 -14.76
CA VAL A 256 8.62 -13.65 -14.47
C VAL A 256 8.49 -14.54 -15.72
N ALA A 257 8.36 -13.96 -16.91
CA ALA A 257 8.38 -14.72 -18.17
C ALA A 257 9.77 -15.34 -18.47
N ALA A 258 10.86 -14.72 -17.98
CA ALA A 258 12.23 -15.18 -18.19
C ALA A 258 12.65 -16.33 -17.25
N SER A 259 11.87 -16.62 -16.20
CA SER A 259 12.21 -17.60 -15.14
C SER A 259 11.28 -18.83 -15.10
N CYS A 260 10.31 -18.92 -16.03
CA CYS A 260 9.42 -20.09 -16.13
C CYS A 260 9.91 -21.05 -17.23
N PRO A 261 10.35 -22.28 -16.91
CA PRO A 261 10.58 -23.29 -17.93
C PRO A 261 9.23 -23.69 -18.53
N THR A 262 9.12 -23.55 -19.85
CA THR A 262 7.99 -24.01 -20.67
C THR A 262 7.49 -25.39 -20.23
N VAL A 263 6.29 -25.45 -19.64
CA VAL A 263 5.52 -26.70 -19.51
C VAL A 263 4.14 -26.48 -20.12
N ALA A 264 4.00 -27.07 -21.32
CA ALA A 264 2.79 -27.62 -21.93
C ALA A 264 1.49 -26.79 -21.90
N ARG A 265 1.24 -26.11 -23.02
CA ARG A 265 -0.10 -26.03 -23.62
C ARG A 265 -0.58 -27.44 -23.94
N GLU A 266 -1.55 -27.96 -23.20
CA GLU A 266 -2.61 -28.82 -23.72
C GLU A 266 -3.71 -29.06 -22.66
N ARG A 267 -4.97 -28.80 -23.06
CA ARG A 267 -6.25 -29.17 -22.43
C ARG A 267 -6.72 -28.35 -21.23
N LEU A 268 -7.58 -27.36 -21.53
CA LEU A 268 -9.00 -27.31 -21.13
C LEU A 268 -9.76 -26.41 -22.12
#